data_AF-A0A522ALW9-F1
#
_entry.id   AF-A0A522ALW9-F1
#
_cell.length_a   1.000
_cell.length_b   1.000
_cell.length_c   1.000
_cell.angle_alpha   90.00
_cell.angle_beta   90.00
_cell.angle_gamma   90.00
#
_symmetry.space_group_name_H-M   'P 1'
#
loop_
_entity.id
_entity.type
_entity.pdbx_description
1 polymer ?
#
loop_
_entity_poly.entity_id
_entity_poly.type
_entity_poly.pdbx_seq_one_letter_code
_entity_poly.pdbx_strand_id
1 'polypeptide(L)'
;MIRMHADTKIYGHARPHPGPLPRGEGESFAISGENPRLSLPDSLRQTKKRATAVPSPGGEGQGEGGRFIKLFLSLFCLLNSLQASFAESPLKLWYQQPAKNWNEALPVGNGRLGAMIFGGVESERLQLNEDSLWSGAPQDADNPKALEALPEIRKLLFEGKYAEAQKLANRTLVCQGVGSNRGHGGRVAYGSYETLGDLKLAFGEGTNSAIKNYRRELDLETATARVSYERDGVKFEREIFSSHADQVLVVRLTASKRGTLNFLAGLSRPEAGEVSAAGSDGLVMRGQLWTGETNAGVKFT
;
A
#
# COMPACT_ATOMS: atom_id res chain seq x y z
N MET A 1 -3.50 6.81 -20.79
CA MET A 1 -3.83 7.00 -19.36
C MET A 1 -5.04 6.12 -19.08
N ILE A 2 -4.98 5.28 -18.05
CA ILE A 2 -6.10 4.46 -17.60
C ILE A 2 -6.70 5.15 -16.37
N ARG A 3 -8.03 5.19 -16.32
CA ARG A 3 -8.80 5.73 -15.20
C ARG A 3 -9.73 4.64 -14.71
N MET A 4 -9.76 4.43 -13.40
CA MET A 4 -10.62 3.43 -12.77
C MET A 4 -11.52 4.07 -11.74
N HIS A 5 -12.81 3.80 -11.89
CA HIS A 5 -13.86 4.12 -10.94
C HIS A 5 -14.39 2.80 -10.40
N ALA A 6 -14.90 2.83 -9.17
CA ALA A 6 -15.68 1.74 -8.63
C ALA A 6 -16.86 2.35 -7.87
N ASP A 7 -18.03 1.77 -8.07
CA ASP A 7 -19.26 2.15 -7.38
C ASP A 7 -19.82 0.93 -6.66
N THR A 8 -20.10 1.08 -5.37
CA THR A 8 -20.78 0.07 -4.56
C THR A 8 -22.20 0.52 -4.23
N LYS A 9 -23.13 -0.42 -4.19
CA LYS A 9 -24.52 -0.17 -3.75
C LYS A 9 -24.88 -1.16 -2.64
N ILE A 10 -25.18 -0.62 -1.47
CA ILE A 10 -25.70 -1.34 -0.31
C ILE A 10 -27.22 -1.24 -0.36
N TYR A 11 -27.94 -2.37 -0.33
CA TYR A 11 -29.41 -2.38 -0.22
C TYR A 11 -29.83 -2.44 1.25
N GLY A 12 -30.77 -1.58 1.64
CA GLY A 12 -31.31 -1.46 2.99
C GLY A 12 -30.77 -0.24 3.74
N HIS A 13 -31.54 0.33 4.67
CA HIS A 13 -31.15 1.44 5.56
C HIS A 13 -30.01 1.10 6.55
N ALA A 14 -29.11 0.18 6.18
CA ALA A 14 -27.95 -0.15 6.97
C ALA A 14 -26.96 1.02 6.89
N ARG A 15 -26.68 1.63 8.05
CA ARG A 15 -25.52 2.50 8.18
C ARG A 15 -24.29 1.68 7.76
N PRO A 16 -23.31 2.28 7.06
CA PRO A 16 -22.03 1.59 6.83
C PRO A 16 -21.54 1.07 8.18
N HIS A 17 -20.97 -0.14 8.17
CA HIS A 17 -20.25 -0.68 9.32
C HIS A 17 -19.34 0.46 9.83
N PRO A 18 -19.36 0.80 11.14
CA PRO A 18 -18.46 1.83 11.64
C PRO A 18 -17.06 1.44 11.18
N GLY A 19 -16.37 2.37 10.51
CA GLY A 19 -14.97 2.23 10.13
C GLY A 19 -14.10 1.82 11.33
N PRO A 20 -12.79 1.61 11.13
CA PRO A 20 -11.95 0.90 12.08
C PRO A 20 -12.23 1.34 13.51
N LEU A 21 -12.54 0.34 14.36
CA LEU A 21 -12.85 0.53 15.77
C LEU A 21 -11.83 1.50 16.39
N PRO A 22 -12.26 2.42 17.27
CA PRO A 22 -11.38 3.42 17.85
C PRO A 22 -10.14 2.74 18.44
N ARG A 23 -8.96 3.18 17.99
CA ARG A 23 -7.60 2.79 18.39
C ARG A 23 -7.55 1.70 19.48
N GLY A 24 -7.13 0.48 19.12
CA GLY A 24 -6.56 -0.42 20.14
C GLY A 24 -6.79 -1.92 19.98
N GLU A 25 -7.52 -2.41 18.99
CA GLU A 25 -7.73 -3.87 18.85
C GLU A 25 -7.18 -4.40 17.52
N GLY A 26 -5.86 -4.39 17.45
CA GLY A 26 -5.05 -5.07 16.44
C GLY A 26 -3.83 -5.75 17.05
N GLU A 27 -3.80 -5.97 18.37
CA GLU A 27 -2.79 -6.82 18.98
C GLU A 27 -3.15 -8.27 18.66
N SER A 28 -2.59 -8.78 17.57
CA SER A 28 -2.33 -10.21 17.46
C SER A 28 -1.55 -10.61 18.71
N PHE A 29 -2.16 -11.40 19.59
CA PHE A 29 -1.45 -12.12 20.64
C PHE A 29 -0.47 -13.08 19.95
N ALA A 30 0.72 -12.57 19.63
CA ALA A 30 1.87 -13.38 19.35
C ALA A 30 2.22 -14.09 20.66
N ILE A 31 2.05 -15.40 20.64
CA ILE A 31 2.49 -16.32 21.69
C ILE A 31 3.93 -15.95 22.08
N SER A 32 4.13 -15.75 23.38
CA SER A 32 5.40 -15.40 24.01
C SER A 32 6.47 -16.47 23.71
N GLY A 33 7.23 -16.26 22.65
CA GLY A 33 8.57 -16.80 22.47
C GLY A 33 9.56 -15.66 22.73
N GLU A 34 10.51 -15.88 23.64
CA GLU A 34 11.52 -14.91 24.07
C GLU A 34 12.18 -14.21 22.87
N ASN A 35 12.07 -12.88 22.83
CA ASN A 35 12.71 -12.06 21.81
C ASN A 35 13.99 -11.45 22.43
N PRO A 36 15.20 -11.93 22.07
CA PRO A 36 16.42 -11.32 22.57
C PRO A 36 16.56 -9.93 21.92
N ARG A 37 16.74 -8.91 22.77
CA ARG A 37 16.97 -7.51 22.38
C ARG A 37 17.94 -7.42 21.19
N LEU A 38 17.42 -7.01 20.03
CA LEU A 38 18.23 -6.53 18.92
C LEU A 38 18.93 -5.24 19.36
N SER A 39 20.16 -5.38 19.83
CA SER A 39 21.10 -4.28 19.99
C SER A 39 21.69 -3.97 18.61
N LEU A 40 21.61 -2.70 18.21
CA LEU A 40 22.27 -2.21 17.01
C LEU A 40 23.80 -2.32 17.19
N PRO A 41 24.56 -2.83 16.20
CA PRO A 41 26.01 -2.85 16.28
C PRO A 41 26.60 -1.43 16.25
N ASP A 42 27.65 -1.21 17.06
CA ASP A 42 28.34 0.08 17.27
C ASP A 42 29.00 0.70 16.01
N SER A 43 28.94 0.02 14.86
CA SER A 43 29.55 0.45 13.60
C SER A 43 28.83 1.61 12.89
N LEU A 44 27.70 2.10 13.42
CA LEU A 44 26.95 3.25 12.87
C LEU A 44 27.17 4.58 13.62
N ARG A 45 28.07 4.64 14.61
CA ARG A 45 28.54 5.94 15.15
C ARG A 45 29.53 6.58 14.18
N GLN A 46 29.02 7.41 13.27
CA GLN A 46 29.84 8.29 12.43
C GLN A 46 30.79 9.12 13.30
N THR A 47 32.09 8.91 13.11
CA THR A 47 33.14 9.77 13.64
C THR A 47 33.26 11.00 12.74
N LYS A 48 32.93 12.18 13.28
CA LYS A 48 33.33 13.47 12.69
C LYS A 48 34.86 13.55 12.69
N LYS A 49 35.52 13.17 11.60
CA LYS A 49 36.92 13.56 11.36
C LYS A 49 36.95 15.03 10.95
N ARG A 50 37.36 15.89 11.89
CA ARG A 50 37.83 17.25 11.62
C ARG A 50 38.95 17.19 10.59
N ALA A 51 38.85 17.98 9.53
CA ALA A 51 39.94 18.17 8.58
C ALA A 51 41.16 18.76 9.31
N THR A 52 42.32 18.14 9.12
CA THR A 52 43.64 18.57 9.59
C THR A 52 44.08 19.82 8.85
N ALA A 53 44.60 20.81 9.59
CA ALA A 53 45.20 22.02 9.05
C ALA A 53 46.46 21.68 8.23
N VAL A 54 46.53 22.23 7.01
CA VAL A 54 47.72 22.16 6.14
C VAL A 54 48.65 23.33 6.51
N PRO A 55 49.98 23.13 6.62
CA PRO A 55 50.90 24.20 6.97
C PRO A 55 51.09 25.18 5.82
N SER A 56 51.23 26.46 6.17
CA SER A 56 51.45 27.57 5.24
C SER A 56 52.88 27.55 4.70
N PRO A 57 53.12 27.64 3.37
CA PRO A 57 54.45 27.91 2.85
C PRO A 57 54.75 29.41 3.00
N GLY A 58 55.83 29.72 3.71
CA GLY A 58 56.51 31.00 3.57
C GLY A 58 57.20 31.07 2.21
N GLY A 59 57.10 32.23 1.55
CA GLY A 59 57.78 32.49 0.29
C GLY A 59 57.44 33.89 -0.21
N GLU A 60 58.40 34.81 -0.08
CA GLU A 60 58.38 36.15 -0.64
C GLU A 60 58.42 36.10 -2.18
N GLY A 61 57.64 36.97 -2.83
CA GLY A 61 57.67 37.14 -4.28
C GLY A 61 56.72 38.24 -4.74
N GLN A 62 57.26 39.43 -4.98
CA GLN A 62 56.58 40.51 -5.70
C GLN A 62 56.46 40.12 -7.19
N GLY A 63 55.26 40.14 -7.75
CA GLY A 63 55.04 39.91 -9.18
C GLY A 63 53.55 39.90 -9.54
N GLU A 64 53.21 40.58 -10.63
CA GLU A 64 51.85 40.93 -11.08
C GLU A 64 50.94 39.74 -11.51
N GLY A 65 50.78 38.72 -10.67
CA GLY A 65 49.93 37.54 -10.94
C GLY A 65 48.46 37.67 -10.48
N GLY A 66 48.10 38.75 -9.80
CA GLY A 66 46.86 38.86 -9.02
C GLY A 66 45.56 38.96 -9.83
N ARG A 67 45.61 39.25 -11.13
CA ARG A 67 44.42 39.37 -11.99
C ARG A 67 44.01 38.04 -12.65
N PHE A 68 44.97 37.21 -13.06
CA PHE A 68 44.67 35.92 -13.71
C PHE A 68 44.26 34.84 -12.70
N ILE A 69 44.85 34.82 -11.51
CA ILE A 69 44.50 33.84 -10.46
C ILE A 69 43.10 34.12 -9.89
N LYS A 70 42.69 35.40 -9.77
CA LYS A 70 41.33 35.76 -9.34
C LYS A 70 40.27 35.39 -10.38
N LEU A 71 40.59 35.47 -11.68
CA LEU A 71 39.68 35.04 -12.75
C LEU A 71 39.53 33.51 -12.81
N PHE A 72 40.62 32.77 -12.59
CA PHE A 72 40.60 31.30 -12.55
C PHE A 72 39.90 30.74 -11.29
N LEU A 73 40.11 31.33 -10.11
CA LEU A 73 39.38 30.94 -8.90
C LEU A 73 37.88 31.31 -8.98
N SER A 74 37.53 32.45 -9.58
CA SER A 74 36.13 32.82 -9.81
C SER A 74 35.43 31.87 -10.77
N LEU A 75 36.11 31.41 -11.83
CA LEU A 75 35.55 30.46 -12.79
C LEU A 75 35.45 29.04 -12.20
N PHE A 76 36.41 28.63 -11.35
CA PHE A 76 36.36 27.35 -10.63
C PHE A 76 35.26 27.32 -9.54
N CYS A 77 34.98 28.46 -8.90
CA CYS A 77 33.85 28.59 -7.97
C CYS A 77 32.48 28.64 -8.68
N LEU A 78 32.40 29.22 -9.88
CA LEU A 78 31.18 29.22 -10.71
C LEU A 78 30.87 27.85 -11.35
N LEU A 79 31.89 27.01 -11.58
CA LEU A 79 31.70 25.64 -12.08
C LEU A 79 31.31 24.63 -10.98
N ASN A 80 31.69 24.86 -9.72
CA ASN A 80 31.31 24.00 -8.59
C ASN A 80 29.95 24.37 -7.96
N SER A 81 29.41 25.56 -8.23
CA SER A 81 28.09 25.97 -7.73
C SER A 81 26.91 25.48 -8.59
N LEU A 82 27.19 24.80 -9.71
CA LEU A 82 26.18 24.10 -10.52
C LEU A 82 26.00 22.62 -10.15
N GLN A 83 26.65 22.13 -9.09
CA GLN A 83 26.25 20.88 -8.44
C GLN A 83 25.33 21.20 -7.27
N ALA A 84 24.18 21.80 -7.57
CA ALA A 84 23.02 21.58 -6.71
C ALA A 84 22.69 20.09 -6.84
N SER A 85 23.26 19.26 -5.95
CA SER A 85 22.75 17.92 -5.72
C SER A 85 21.27 18.09 -5.45
N PHE A 86 20.42 17.63 -6.38
CA PHE A 86 19.04 17.31 -6.04
C PHE A 86 19.13 16.24 -4.97
N ALA A 87 19.08 16.67 -3.71
CA ALA A 87 18.98 15.76 -2.59
C ALA A 87 17.71 14.96 -2.84
N GLU A 88 17.87 13.66 -3.04
CA GLU A 88 16.74 12.76 -3.21
C GLU A 88 15.84 12.91 -1.99
N SER A 89 14.56 13.20 -2.21
CA SER A 89 13.61 13.42 -1.10
C SER A 89 13.71 12.25 -0.12
N PRO A 90 13.95 12.50 1.18
CA PRO A 90 14.11 11.43 2.16
C PRO A 90 12.81 10.62 2.34
N LEU A 91 11.68 11.11 1.80
CA LEU A 91 10.34 10.55 1.94
C LEU A 91 9.98 9.63 0.76
N LYS A 92 10.90 8.73 0.40
CA LYS A 92 10.70 7.73 -0.66
C LYS A 92 10.99 6.33 -0.16
N LEU A 93 10.08 5.41 -0.46
CA LEU A 93 10.34 3.98 -0.44
C LEU A 93 10.72 3.57 -1.85
N TRP A 94 11.86 2.91 -2.07
CA TRP A 94 12.28 2.52 -3.42
C TRP A 94 12.99 1.17 -3.47
N TYR A 95 12.89 0.51 -4.61
CA TYR A 95 13.38 -0.85 -4.84
C TYR A 95 13.89 -1.01 -6.27
N GLN A 96 14.90 -1.88 -6.43
CA GLN A 96 15.55 -2.17 -7.72
C GLN A 96 14.99 -3.41 -8.41
N GLN A 97 13.88 -3.96 -7.92
CA GLN A 97 13.23 -5.15 -8.47
C GLN A 97 11.72 -5.13 -8.24
N PRO A 98 10.92 -5.80 -9.09
CA PRO A 98 9.49 -5.99 -8.88
C PRO A 98 9.19 -6.70 -7.55
N ALA A 99 8.00 -6.46 -7.00
CA ALA A 99 7.49 -7.19 -5.85
C ALA A 99 7.21 -8.66 -6.21
N LYS A 100 7.69 -9.59 -5.38
CA LYS A 100 7.43 -11.04 -5.55
C LYS A 100 6.11 -11.48 -4.95
N ASN A 101 5.64 -10.77 -3.93
CA ASN A 101 4.41 -11.06 -3.21
C ASN A 101 3.76 -9.75 -2.73
N TRP A 102 2.55 -9.87 -2.18
CA TRP A 102 1.74 -8.72 -1.78
C TRP A 102 2.41 -7.83 -0.72
N ASN A 103 3.19 -8.40 0.20
CA ASN A 103 3.86 -7.65 1.27
C ASN A 103 5.01 -6.75 0.75
N GLU A 104 5.47 -6.98 -0.48
CA GLU A 104 6.51 -6.17 -1.13
C GLU A 104 5.91 -5.08 -2.05
N ALA A 105 4.61 -5.14 -2.36
CA ALA A 105 3.94 -4.20 -3.24
C ALA A 105 3.75 -2.83 -2.57
N LEU A 106 3.66 -1.77 -3.37
CA LEU A 106 3.54 -0.41 -2.86
C LEU A 106 2.07 0.03 -2.80
N PRO A 107 1.57 0.53 -1.65
CA PRO A 107 0.21 1.01 -1.54
C PRO A 107 0.04 2.44 -2.10
N VAL A 108 -1.09 2.68 -2.76
CA VAL A 108 -1.66 4.02 -2.98
C VAL A 108 -3.14 4.01 -2.61
N GLY A 109 -3.69 5.13 -2.17
CA GLY A 109 -5.12 5.23 -1.87
C GLY A 109 -5.60 6.65 -1.61
N ASN A 110 -6.91 6.86 -1.77
CA ASN A 110 -7.56 8.16 -1.59
C ASN A 110 -8.57 8.20 -0.43
N GLY A 111 -8.50 7.20 0.46
CA GLY A 111 -9.46 6.95 1.54
C GLY A 111 -10.55 5.94 1.17
N ARG A 112 -10.90 5.81 -0.12
CA ARG A 112 -11.93 4.91 -0.62
C ARG A 112 -11.37 3.85 -1.58
N LEU A 113 -10.76 4.30 -2.67
CA LEU A 113 -10.07 3.47 -3.66
C LEU A 113 -8.61 3.28 -3.29
N GLY A 114 -8.19 2.02 -3.23
CA GLY A 114 -6.81 1.62 -2.96
C GLY A 114 -6.24 0.69 -4.02
N ALA A 115 -4.92 0.70 -4.18
CA ALA A 115 -4.22 -0.27 -4.99
C ALA A 115 -2.86 -0.65 -4.40
N MET A 116 -2.47 -1.91 -4.59
CA MET A 116 -1.14 -2.44 -4.29
C MET A 116 -0.40 -2.70 -5.61
N ILE A 117 0.66 -1.92 -5.87
CA ILE A 117 1.44 -1.93 -7.12
C ILE A 117 2.60 -2.93 -7.03
N PHE A 118 2.63 -3.92 -7.90
CA PHE A 118 3.68 -4.95 -7.92
C PHE A 118 4.94 -4.50 -8.68
N GLY A 119 4.80 -3.72 -9.76
CA GLY A 119 5.93 -3.21 -10.53
C GLY A 119 6.46 -4.19 -11.58
N GLY A 120 5.70 -5.21 -11.99
CA GLY A 120 6.18 -6.22 -12.93
C GLY A 120 6.45 -5.67 -14.34
N VAL A 121 7.44 -6.22 -15.03
CA VAL A 121 7.92 -5.68 -16.32
C VAL A 121 7.09 -6.20 -17.50
N GLU A 122 6.97 -7.52 -17.64
CA GLU A 122 6.14 -8.15 -18.69
C GLU A 122 4.65 -8.08 -18.36
N SER A 123 4.35 -8.21 -17.07
CA SER A 123 3.00 -8.22 -16.54
C SER A 123 2.98 -7.40 -15.26
N GLU A 124 2.25 -6.29 -15.31
CA GLU A 124 1.96 -5.48 -14.13
C GLU A 124 0.67 -5.97 -13.48
N ARG A 125 0.66 -5.97 -12.15
CA ARG A 125 -0.52 -6.27 -11.34
C ARG A 125 -0.73 -5.15 -10.36
N LEU A 126 -1.93 -4.57 -10.40
CA LEU A 126 -2.46 -3.72 -9.34
C LEU A 126 -3.57 -4.52 -8.67
N GLN A 127 -3.36 -4.95 -7.42
CA GLN A 127 -4.46 -5.49 -6.62
C GLN A 127 -5.28 -4.31 -6.09
N LEU A 128 -6.59 -4.37 -6.23
CA LEU A 128 -7.51 -3.24 -6.06
C LEU A 128 -8.40 -3.44 -4.83
N ASN A 129 -8.71 -2.33 -4.19
CA ASN A 129 -9.59 -2.24 -3.03
C ASN A 129 -10.57 -1.07 -3.15
N GLU A 130 -11.77 -1.29 -2.62
CA GLU A 130 -12.79 -0.26 -2.36
C GLU A 130 -13.27 -0.48 -0.91
N ASP A 131 -13.33 0.57 -0.09
CA ASP A 131 -13.46 0.47 1.37
C ASP A 131 -14.79 -0.16 1.87
N SER A 132 -15.86 -0.03 1.08
CA SER A 132 -17.21 -0.47 1.41
C SER A 132 -17.54 -1.88 0.90
N LEU A 133 -16.58 -2.52 0.22
CA LEU A 133 -16.76 -3.86 -0.34
C LEU A 133 -16.62 -4.96 0.74
N TRP A 134 -17.73 -5.23 1.43
CA TRP A 134 -17.82 -6.24 2.49
C TRP A 134 -18.85 -7.32 2.16
N SER A 135 -18.51 -8.57 2.46
CA SER A 135 -19.49 -9.66 2.55
C SER A 135 -20.26 -9.57 3.87
N GLY A 136 -21.27 -10.42 4.04
CA GLY A 136 -22.13 -10.44 5.23
C GLY A 136 -23.39 -9.60 5.08
N ALA A 137 -24.12 -9.46 6.18
CA ALA A 137 -25.37 -8.73 6.24
C ALA A 137 -25.62 -8.19 7.66
N PRO A 138 -26.47 -7.17 7.80
CA PRO A 138 -26.96 -6.76 9.11
C PRO A 138 -27.56 -7.96 9.87
N GLN A 139 -27.18 -8.10 11.13
CA GLN A 139 -27.68 -9.15 12.03
C GLN A 139 -27.95 -8.56 13.42
N ASP A 140 -28.95 -9.10 14.10
CA ASP A 140 -29.12 -8.91 15.54
C ASP A 140 -28.26 -9.95 16.26
N ALA A 141 -27.09 -9.52 16.71
CA ALA A 141 -26.11 -10.37 17.36
C ALA A 141 -26.12 -10.24 18.89
N ASP A 142 -26.98 -9.39 19.45
CA ASP A 142 -26.98 -9.09 20.88
C ASP A 142 -27.44 -10.30 21.69
N ASN A 143 -26.68 -10.65 22.72
CA ASN A 143 -27.02 -11.77 23.60
C ASN A 143 -27.70 -11.26 24.87
N PRO A 144 -29.02 -11.44 25.04
CA PRO A 144 -29.75 -10.92 26.20
C PRO A 144 -29.27 -11.56 27.51
N LYS A 145 -28.70 -12.76 27.47
CA LYS A 145 -28.13 -13.45 28.64
C LYS A 145 -26.90 -12.75 29.20
N ALA A 146 -26.27 -11.87 28.43
CA ALA A 146 -25.10 -11.12 28.88
C ALA A 146 -25.43 -10.30 30.12
N LEU A 147 -26.51 -9.52 30.08
CA LEU A 147 -26.91 -8.65 31.18
C LEU A 147 -27.25 -9.45 32.44
N GLU A 148 -27.98 -10.56 32.29
CA GLU A 148 -28.37 -11.44 33.39
C GLU A 148 -27.17 -12.11 34.09
N ALA A 149 -26.14 -12.46 33.32
CA ALA A 149 -24.96 -13.15 33.85
C ALA A 149 -23.95 -12.21 34.53
N LEU A 150 -23.96 -10.91 34.20
CA LEU A 150 -22.97 -9.94 34.70
C LEU A 150 -22.83 -9.89 36.23
N PRO A 151 -23.92 -9.87 37.04
CA PRO A 151 -23.81 -9.86 38.51
C PRO A 151 -23.08 -11.08 39.06
N GLU A 152 -23.38 -12.28 38.55
CA GLU A 152 -22.76 -13.52 39.02
C GLU A 152 -21.29 -13.62 38.57
N ILE A 153 -20.97 -13.21 37.33
CA ILE A 153 -19.58 -13.13 36.86
C ILE A 153 -18.76 -12.23 37.79
N ARG A 154 -19.27 -11.02 38.11
CA ARG A 154 -18.58 -10.08 39.02
C ARG A 154 -18.36 -10.68 40.41
N LYS A 155 -19.39 -11.35 40.97
CA LYS A 155 -19.29 -12.04 42.25
C LYS A 155 -18.19 -13.11 42.24
N LEU A 156 -18.17 -13.98 41.23
CA LEU A 156 -17.15 -15.02 41.08
C LEU A 156 -15.74 -14.44 41.01
N LEU A 157 -15.55 -13.32 40.30
CA LEU A 157 -14.26 -12.62 40.24
C LEU A 157 -13.82 -12.10 41.62
N PHE A 158 -14.71 -11.47 42.40
CA PHE A 158 -14.39 -10.98 43.74
C PHE A 158 -14.11 -12.10 44.75
N GLU A 159 -14.71 -13.28 44.54
CA GLU A 159 -14.44 -14.49 45.34
C GLU A 159 -13.16 -15.23 44.89
N GLY A 160 -12.46 -14.76 43.85
CA GLY A 160 -11.25 -15.40 43.32
C GLY A 160 -11.52 -16.65 42.46
N LYS A 161 -12.78 -16.90 42.06
CA LYS A 161 -13.22 -18.05 41.26
C LYS A 161 -13.13 -17.76 39.76
N TYR A 162 -11.91 -17.55 39.27
CA TYR A 162 -11.66 -17.08 37.91
C TYR A 162 -12.07 -18.08 36.81
N ALA A 163 -11.88 -19.38 37.04
CA ALA A 163 -12.21 -20.41 36.06
C ALA A 163 -13.73 -20.49 35.81
N GLU A 164 -14.51 -20.40 36.88
CA GLU A 164 -15.97 -20.37 36.85
C GLU A 164 -16.48 -19.07 36.21
N ALA A 165 -15.89 -17.93 36.57
CA ALA A 165 -16.21 -16.64 35.96
C ALA A 165 -15.97 -16.64 34.45
N GLN A 166 -14.81 -17.14 34.01
CA GLN A 166 -14.47 -17.26 32.59
C GLN A 166 -15.41 -18.22 31.87
N LYS A 167 -15.75 -19.36 32.48
CA LYS A 167 -16.69 -20.32 31.89
C LYS A 167 -18.07 -19.71 31.70
N LEU A 168 -18.55 -18.92 32.65
CA LEU A 168 -19.84 -18.22 32.55
C LEU A 168 -19.78 -17.09 31.52
N ALA A 169 -18.73 -16.28 31.51
CA ALA A 169 -18.50 -15.22 30.54
C ALA A 169 -18.47 -15.76 29.11
N ASN A 170 -17.69 -16.82 28.83
CA ASN A 170 -17.60 -17.43 27.49
C ASN A 170 -18.93 -18.01 26.97
N ARG A 171 -19.92 -18.23 27.85
CA ARG A 171 -21.25 -18.71 27.47
C ARG A 171 -22.27 -17.59 27.26
N THR A 172 -22.06 -16.43 27.88
CA THR A 172 -23.10 -15.40 28.05
C THR A 172 -22.68 -14.02 27.55
N LEU A 173 -21.40 -13.68 27.61
CA LEU A 173 -20.80 -12.46 27.07
C LEU A 173 -20.23 -12.71 25.66
N VAL A 174 -20.96 -13.47 24.85
CA VAL A 174 -20.64 -13.75 23.43
C VAL A 174 -21.84 -13.40 22.57
N CYS A 175 -21.59 -12.95 21.34
CA CYS A 175 -22.66 -12.69 20.37
C CYS A 175 -23.50 -13.93 20.09
N GLN A 176 -24.76 -13.72 19.69
CA GLN A 176 -25.58 -14.79 19.13
C GLN A 176 -25.03 -15.25 17.77
N GLY A 177 -25.42 -16.47 17.37
CA GLY A 177 -25.03 -17.05 16.09
C GLY A 177 -23.57 -17.49 16.04
N VAL A 178 -23.06 -17.62 14.82
CA VAL A 178 -21.71 -18.13 14.53
C VAL A 178 -20.61 -17.08 14.69
N GLY A 179 -20.99 -15.81 14.93
CA GLY A 179 -20.06 -14.67 15.05
C GLY A 179 -19.13 -14.57 13.84
N SER A 180 -17.85 -14.30 14.10
CA SER A 180 -16.81 -14.24 13.06
C SER A 180 -16.49 -15.59 12.39
N ASN A 181 -17.18 -16.67 12.74
CA ASN A 181 -16.95 -18.02 12.25
C ASN A 181 -15.47 -18.45 12.37
N ARG A 182 -14.87 -18.16 13.54
CA ARG A 182 -13.45 -18.44 13.82
C ARG A 182 -12.51 -17.80 12.77
N GLY A 183 -12.81 -16.57 12.35
CA GLY A 183 -12.06 -15.84 11.33
C GLY A 183 -12.48 -16.11 9.89
N HIS A 184 -13.45 -17.00 9.64
CA HIS A 184 -13.98 -17.30 8.31
C HIS A 184 -15.29 -16.53 8.05
N GLY A 185 -15.24 -15.22 8.31
CA GLY A 185 -16.39 -14.31 8.29
C GLY A 185 -17.05 -14.15 6.91
N GLY A 186 -16.30 -14.30 5.83
CA GLY A 186 -16.79 -14.06 4.47
C GLY A 186 -17.91 -14.99 4.00
N ARG A 187 -18.15 -16.05 4.77
CA ARG A 187 -19.23 -17.00 4.56
C ARG A 187 -20.21 -17.06 5.74
N VAL A 188 -20.43 -15.97 6.44
CA VAL A 188 -21.49 -15.84 7.45
C VAL A 188 -21.98 -14.40 7.49
N ALA A 189 -23.08 -14.15 8.20
CA ALA A 189 -23.68 -12.81 8.30
C ALA A 189 -22.71 -11.76 8.89
N TYR A 190 -21.76 -12.16 9.74
CA TYR A 190 -20.71 -11.27 10.26
C TYR A 190 -19.87 -10.62 9.15
N GLY A 191 -19.60 -11.36 8.05
CA GLY A 191 -18.89 -10.83 6.89
C GLY A 191 -17.37 -10.72 7.04
N SER A 192 -16.72 -10.36 5.93
CA SER A 192 -15.33 -9.94 5.90
C SER A 192 -15.11 -8.91 4.81
N TYR A 193 -14.03 -8.13 4.95
CA TYR A 193 -13.58 -7.24 3.91
C TYR A 193 -13.12 -8.03 2.69
N GLU A 194 -13.54 -7.62 1.49
CA GLU A 194 -13.28 -8.34 0.26
C GLU A 194 -12.39 -7.54 -0.70
N THR A 195 -11.60 -8.26 -1.51
CA THR A 195 -10.87 -7.65 -2.63
C THR A 195 -11.83 -7.21 -3.72
N LEU A 196 -11.57 -6.03 -4.33
CA LEU A 196 -12.29 -5.62 -5.54
C LEU A 196 -11.82 -6.48 -6.72
N GLY A 197 -10.54 -6.82 -6.77
CA GLY A 197 -9.95 -7.65 -7.80
C GLY A 197 -8.54 -7.21 -8.16
N ASP A 198 -8.10 -7.53 -9.36
CA ASP A 198 -6.82 -7.13 -9.93
C ASP A 198 -7.03 -6.42 -11.27
N LEU A 199 -6.33 -5.31 -11.49
CA LEU A 199 -6.00 -4.83 -12.83
C LEU A 199 -4.67 -5.47 -13.26
N LYS A 200 -4.68 -6.12 -14.42
CA LYS A 200 -3.49 -6.69 -15.06
C LYS A 200 -3.19 -5.93 -16.34
N LEU A 201 -1.93 -5.51 -16.51
CA LEU A 201 -1.42 -4.96 -17.76
C LEU A 201 -0.34 -5.89 -18.30
N ALA A 202 -0.66 -6.59 -19.38
CA ALA A 202 0.29 -7.48 -20.05
C ALA A 202 0.95 -6.71 -21.20
N PHE A 203 2.26 -6.47 -21.10
CA PHE A 203 3.05 -5.76 -22.11
C PHE A 203 3.61 -6.71 -23.20
N GLY A 204 3.21 -7.98 -23.17
CA GLY A 204 3.73 -9.06 -24.01
C GLY A 204 4.92 -9.77 -23.37
N GLU A 205 5.34 -10.88 -23.96
CA GLU A 205 6.65 -11.46 -23.65
C GLU A 205 7.71 -10.61 -24.34
N GLY A 206 8.63 -10.04 -23.56
CA GLY A 206 9.72 -9.25 -24.09
C GLY A 206 10.55 -10.00 -25.13
N THR A 207 11.28 -9.23 -25.93
CA THR A 207 12.53 -9.70 -26.52
C THR A 207 13.39 -10.27 -25.38
N ASN A 208 14.24 -11.29 -25.61
CA ASN A 208 15.20 -11.81 -24.62
C ASN A 208 16.25 -10.76 -24.14
N SER A 209 16.00 -9.48 -24.37
CA SER A 209 16.82 -8.34 -24.03
C SER A 209 16.76 -8.05 -22.53
N ALA A 210 17.95 -7.78 -21.97
CA ALA A 210 18.10 -7.47 -20.56
C ALA A 210 17.36 -6.18 -20.17
N ILE A 211 16.74 -6.21 -18.99
CA ILE A 211 16.20 -5.02 -18.33
C ILE A 211 17.32 -4.24 -17.66
N LYS A 212 17.35 -2.93 -17.89
CA LYS A 212 18.31 -2.00 -17.30
C LYS A 212 17.59 -0.92 -16.50
N ASN A 213 18.31 -0.33 -15.55
CA ASN A 213 17.87 0.84 -14.78
C ASN A 213 16.47 0.69 -14.16
N TYR A 214 16.12 -0.53 -13.74
CA TYR A 214 14.84 -0.77 -13.11
C TYR A 214 14.78 -0.06 -11.76
N ARG A 215 13.68 0.64 -11.52
CA ARG A 215 13.35 1.24 -10.23
C ARG A 215 11.83 1.26 -10.07
N ARG A 216 11.35 0.89 -8.88
CA ARG A 216 10.00 1.24 -8.42
C ARG A 216 10.09 2.03 -7.13
N GLU A 217 9.23 3.03 -6.97
CA GLU A 217 9.20 3.88 -5.79
C GLU A 217 7.80 4.30 -5.39
N LEU A 218 7.61 4.62 -4.12
CA LEU A 218 6.48 5.36 -3.58
C LEU A 218 7.01 6.65 -3.00
N ASP A 219 6.57 7.76 -3.59
CA ASP A 219 6.88 9.11 -3.14
C ASP A 219 5.78 9.56 -2.16
N LEU A 220 6.15 9.74 -0.88
CA LEU A 220 5.20 10.02 0.19
C LEU A 220 4.78 11.50 0.23
N GLU A 221 5.51 12.39 -0.44
CA GLU A 221 5.15 13.81 -0.55
C GLU A 221 4.04 14.01 -1.59
N THR A 222 4.13 13.27 -2.69
CA THR A 222 3.19 13.36 -3.82
C THR A 222 2.14 12.26 -3.84
N ALA A 223 2.20 11.31 -2.89
CA ALA A 223 1.35 10.12 -2.82
C ALA A 223 1.29 9.33 -4.15
N THR A 224 2.42 9.27 -4.86
CA THR A 224 2.51 8.69 -6.20
C THR A 224 3.49 7.51 -6.23
N ALA A 225 3.03 6.37 -6.72
CA ALA A 225 3.89 5.24 -7.05
C ALA A 225 4.44 5.40 -8.47
N ARG A 226 5.73 5.13 -8.66
CA ARG A 226 6.38 5.13 -9.97
C ARG A 226 7.09 3.83 -10.24
N VAL A 227 7.12 3.41 -11.51
CA VAL A 227 7.96 2.32 -11.99
C VAL A 227 8.65 2.76 -13.27
N SER A 228 9.96 2.59 -13.37
CA SER A 228 10.75 2.94 -14.54
C SER A 228 11.75 1.84 -14.87
N TYR A 229 11.95 1.57 -16.15
CA TYR A 229 13.00 0.66 -16.63
C TYR A 229 13.32 0.94 -18.09
N GLU A 230 14.41 0.35 -18.57
CA GLU A 230 14.83 0.40 -19.97
C GLU A 230 14.88 -1.01 -20.58
N ARG A 231 14.37 -1.12 -21.81
CA ARG A 231 14.47 -2.32 -22.65
C ARG A 231 14.65 -1.89 -24.10
N ASP A 232 15.59 -2.52 -24.82
CA ASP A 232 15.88 -2.23 -26.24
C ASP A 232 16.12 -0.75 -26.54
N GLY A 233 16.78 -0.04 -25.60
CA GLY A 233 17.04 1.40 -25.72
C GLY A 233 15.80 2.29 -25.54
N VAL A 234 14.66 1.72 -25.14
CA VAL A 234 13.43 2.45 -24.81
C VAL A 234 13.25 2.49 -23.30
N LYS A 235 13.19 3.70 -22.74
CA LYS A 235 12.72 3.96 -21.38
C LYS A 235 11.20 3.84 -21.32
N PHE A 236 10.69 3.06 -20.37
CA PHE A 236 9.28 2.94 -20.00
C PHE A 236 9.07 3.49 -18.61
N GLU A 237 7.98 4.23 -18.41
CA GLU A 237 7.61 4.75 -17.09
C GLU A 237 6.12 4.55 -16.83
N ARG A 238 5.80 4.32 -15.56
CA ARG A 238 4.46 4.20 -15.03
C ARG A 238 4.32 5.10 -13.82
N GLU A 239 3.28 5.92 -13.79
CA GLU A 239 2.90 6.73 -12.63
C GLU A 239 1.49 6.31 -12.19
N ILE A 240 1.34 5.98 -10.91
CA ILE A 240 0.10 5.45 -10.33
C ILE A 240 -0.24 6.25 -9.07
N PHE A 241 -1.47 6.75 -9.00
CA PHE A 241 -1.99 7.43 -7.81
C PHE A 241 -3.51 7.30 -7.74
N SER A 242 -4.07 7.49 -6.54
CA SER A 242 -5.52 7.53 -6.32
C SER A 242 -5.91 8.97 -6.00
N SER A 243 -6.68 9.61 -6.89
CA SER A 243 -7.11 11.01 -6.71
C SER A 243 -8.27 11.06 -5.73
N HIS A 244 -8.09 11.82 -4.64
CA HIS A 244 -9.18 12.12 -3.70
C HIS A 244 -10.21 13.09 -4.30
N ALA A 245 -9.74 14.12 -5.02
CA ALA A 245 -10.63 15.13 -5.60
C ALA A 245 -11.55 14.55 -6.69
N ASP A 246 -11.01 13.65 -7.52
CA ASP A 246 -11.72 13.09 -8.68
C ASP A 246 -12.29 11.68 -8.44
N GLN A 247 -12.06 11.10 -7.25
CA GLN A 247 -12.52 9.77 -6.87
C GLN A 247 -12.18 8.68 -7.91
N VAL A 248 -10.93 8.67 -8.37
CA VAL A 248 -10.45 7.80 -9.45
C VAL A 248 -9.03 7.32 -9.18
N LEU A 249 -8.75 6.05 -9.45
CA LEU A 249 -7.38 5.53 -9.54
C LEU A 249 -6.84 5.74 -10.95
N VAL A 250 -5.66 6.33 -11.07
CA VAL A 250 -5.04 6.69 -12.34
C VAL A 250 -3.76 5.90 -12.56
N VAL A 251 -3.62 5.35 -13.76
CA VAL A 251 -2.36 4.77 -14.25
C VAL A 251 -1.93 5.51 -15.52
N ARG A 252 -0.81 6.21 -15.45
CA ARG A 252 -0.18 6.84 -16.62
C ARG A 252 0.96 5.95 -17.08
N LEU A 253 0.98 5.62 -18.36
CA LEU A 253 2.01 4.80 -19.01
C LEU A 253 2.68 5.66 -20.08
N THR A 254 4.01 5.67 -20.12
CA THR A 254 4.80 6.38 -21.13
C THR A 254 5.94 5.52 -21.64
N ALA A 255 6.32 5.74 -22.90
CA ALA A 255 7.52 5.20 -23.50
C ALA A 255 8.27 6.33 -24.22
N SER A 256 9.60 6.32 -24.14
CA SER A 256 10.46 7.34 -24.74
C SER A 256 10.47 7.33 -26.28
N LYS A 257 10.04 6.24 -26.92
CA LYS A 257 9.92 6.11 -28.38
C LYS A 257 8.46 5.98 -28.78
N ARG A 258 8.04 6.78 -29.77
CA ARG A 258 6.66 6.72 -30.30
C ARG A 258 6.38 5.33 -30.90
N GLY A 259 5.20 4.80 -30.61
CA GLY A 259 4.70 3.53 -31.18
C GLY A 259 5.24 2.25 -30.52
N THR A 260 6.00 2.36 -29.43
CA THR A 260 6.60 1.18 -28.76
C THR A 260 5.86 0.73 -27.50
N LEU A 261 4.83 1.47 -27.06
CA LEU A 261 4.00 1.09 -25.91
C LEU A 261 2.79 0.30 -26.40
N ASN A 262 2.79 -1.00 -26.15
CA ASN A 262 1.69 -1.92 -26.45
C ASN A 262 1.37 -2.71 -25.19
N PHE A 263 0.09 -2.92 -24.89
CA PHE A 263 -0.33 -3.73 -23.76
C PHE A 263 -1.77 -4.21 -23.93
N LEU A 264 -2.11 -5.28 -23.22
CA LEU A 264 -3.48 -5.72 -22.98
C LEU A 264 -3.84 -5.40 -21.53
N ALA A 265 -5.00 -4.79 -21.32
CA ALA A 265 -5.55 -4.57 -19.99
C ALA A 265 -6.63 -5.62 -19.71
N GLY A 266 -6.65 -6.13 -18.49
CA GLY A 266 -7.67 -7.07 -18.03
C GLY A 266 -8.02 -6.84 -16.56
N LEU A 267 -9.30 -7.03 -16.23
CA LEU A 267 -9.77 -7.10 -14.86
C LEU A 267 -10.00 -8.55 -14.48
N SER A 268 -9.76 -8.89 -13.22
CA SER A 268 -10.09 -10.23 -12.71
C SER A 268 -10.38 -10.19 -11.22
N ARG A 269 -11.26 -11.07 -10.75
CA ARG A 269 -11.55 -11.29 -9.33
C ARG A 269 -11.61 -12.79 -9.07
N PRO A 270 -11.19 -13.31 -7.90
CA PRO A 270 -11.23 -14.75 -7.62
C PRO A 270 -12.63 -15.36 -7.72
N GLU A 271 -13.67 -14.59 -7.39
CA GLU A 271 -15.06 -15.04 -7.46
C GLU A 271 -16.02 -13.88 -7.68
N ALA A 272 -17.30 -14.20 -7.95
CA ALA A 272 -18.43 -13.27 -7.98
C ALA A 272 -18.16 -11.94 -8.70
N GLY A 273 -17.47 -12.03 -9.84
CA GLY A 273 -17.14 -10.90 -10.70
C GLY A 273 -17.18 -11.34 -12.17
N GLU A 274 -17.89 -10.58 -12.99
CA GLU A 274 -18.00 -10.78 -14.42
C GLU A 274 -17.46 -9.55 -15.14
N VAL A 275 -16.57 -9.78 -16.10
CA VAL A 275 -15.91 -8.70 -16.86
C VAL A 275 -16.49 -8.66 -18.26
N SER A 276 -16.81 -7.47 -18.73
CA SER A 276 -17.28 -7.22 -20.09
C SER A 276 -16.67 -5.94 -20.65
N ALA A 277 -16.66 -5.81 -21.98
CA ALA A 277 -16.29 -4.57 -22.62
C ALA A 277 -17.35 -3.49 -22.36
N ALA A 278 -16.91 -2.28 -22.09
CA ALA A 278 -17.74 -1.09 -21.94
C ALA A 278 -17.40 -0.12 -23.08
N GLY A 279 -18.11 -0.22 -24.20
CA GLY A 279 -17.81 0.55 -25.40
C GLY A 279 -16.51 0.11 -26.09
N SER A 280 -15.87 1.04 -26.79
CA SER A 280 -14.65 0.78 -27.56
C SER A 280 -13.35 0.93 -26.74
N ASP A 281 -13.42 1.55 -25.57
CA ASP A 281 -12.26 1.99 -24.79
C ASP A 281 -12.38 1.70 -23.28
N GLY A 282 -13.37 0.93 -22.86
CA GLY A 282 -13.63 0.59 -21.47
C GLY A 282 -13.74 -0.90 -21.18
N LEU A 283 -13.45 -1.26 -19.93
CA LEU A 283 -13.77 -2.55 -19.32
C LEU A 283 -14.62 -2.27 -18.08
N VAL A 284 -15.61 -3.12 -17.83
CA VAL A 284 -16.43 -3.06 -16.61
C VAL A 284 -16.44 -4.41 -15.92
N MET A 285 -16.29 -4.41 -14.60
CA MET A 285 -16.38 -5.62 -13.79
C MET A 285 -17.56 -5.47 -12.83
N ARG A 286 -18.59 -6.30 -13.00
CA ARG A 286 -19.77 -6.28 -12.15
C ARG A 286 -19.80 -7.51 -11.27
N GLY A 287 -20.32 -7.36 -10.07
CA GLY A 287 -20.49 -8.50 -9.16
C GLY A 287 -21.40 -8.20 -8.00
N GLN A 288 -21.67 -9.24 -7.24
CA GLN A 288 -22.48 -9.16 -6.02
C GLN A 288 -21.91 -10.11 -4.96
N LEU A 289 -21.70 -9.58 -3.76
CA LEU A 289 -21.14 -10.32 -2.65
C LEU A 289 -22.17 -11.20 -1.94
N TRP A 290 -21.66 -12.12 -1.14
CA TRP A 290 -22.48 -13.03 -0.34
C TRP A 290 -22.90 -12.38 0.99
N THR A 291 -24.13 -12.65 1.43
CA THR A 291 -24.67 -12.15 2.70
C THR A 291 -24.36 -13.04 3.90
N GLY A 292 -23.74 -14.19 3.69
CA GLY A 292 -23.68 -15.28 4.67
C GLY A 292 -24.74 -16.37 4.46
N GLU A 293 -25.74 -16.12 3.61
CA GLU A 293 -26.80 -17.08 3.29
C GLU A 293 -27.12 -17.10 1.78
N THR A 294 -27.08 -15.94 1.12
CA THR A 294 -27.44 -15.79 -0.30
C THR A 294 -26.50 -14.82 -1.03
N ASN A 295 -26.46 -14.85 -2.37
CA ASN A 295 -25.70 -13.90 -3.19
C ASN A 295 -26.41 -12.52 -3.31
N ALA A 296 -27.05 -12.04 -2.24
CA ALA A 296 -27.83 -10.80 -2.23
C ALA A 296 -27.12 -9.61 -1.58
N GLY A 297 -25.81 -9.69 -1.37
CA GLY A 297 -25.01 -8.67 -0.66
C GLY A 297 -24.68 -7.45 -1.51
N VAL A 298 -23.60 -6.76 -1.14
CA VAL A 298 -23.12 -5.55 -1.81
C VAL A 298 -22.91 -5.80 -3.31
N LYS A 299 -23.53 -4.97 -4.14
CA LYS A 299 -23.28 -4.95 -5.58
C LYS A 299 -22.16 -3.97 -5.89
N PHE A 300 -21.31 -4.33 -6.84
CA PHE A 300 -20.24 -3.45 -7.33
C PHE A 300 -20.19 -3.41 -8.85
N THR A 301 -19.61 -2.34 -9.38
CA THR A 301 -19.35 -2.09 -10.80
C THR A 301 -18.08 -1.28 -10.96
#